data_AF-A0A439KKS6-F1
#
_entry.id   AF-A0A439KKS6-F1
#
_cell.length_a   1.000
_cell.length_b   1.000
_cell.length_c   1.000
_cell.angle_alpha   90.00
_cell.angle_beta   90.00
_cell.angle_gamma   90.00
#
_symmetry.space_group_name_H-M   'P 1'
#
loop_
_entity.id
_entity.type
_entity.pdbx_description
1 polymer ?
#
loop_
_entity_poly.entity_id
_entity_poly.type
_entity_poly.pdbx_seq_one_letter_code
_entity_poly.pdbx_strand_id
1 'polypeptide(L)' 'TMGFAPADCIVIEDSVAGTLAGIAAGMRVFSYYGDPHSDRDGLTEAGGILFDDMRELAGLVPIH' A
#
# COMPACT_ATOMS: atom_id res chain seq x y z
N THR A 1 16.37 8.00 -10.05
CA THR A 1 15.88 6.92 -9.18
C THR A 1 16.30 7.23 -7.74
N MET A 2 15.67 6.62 -6.74
CA MET A 2 16.03 6.80 -5.32
C MET A 2 17.17 5.89 -4.85
N GLY A 3 17.65 4.96 -5.69
CA GLY A 3 18.81 4.10 -5.41
C GLY A 3 18.53 2.81 -4.65
N PHE A 4 17.27 2.51 -4.29
CA PHE A 4 16.86 1.30 -3.58
C PHE A 4 16.22 0.28 -4.52
N ALA A 5 16.34 -1.01 -4.21
CA ALA A 5 15.59 -2.04 -4.92
C ALA A 5 14.10 -1.91 -4.58
N PRO A 6 13.15 -2.15 -5.51
CA PRO A 6 11.73 -2.06 -5.21
C PRO A 6 11.28 -2.95 -4.02
N ALA A 7 11.91 -4.11 -3.83
CA ALA A 7 11.63 -4.99 -2.70
C ALA A 7 11.99 -4.36 -1.33
N ASP A 8 12.89 -3.38 -1.31
CA ASP A 8 13.27 -2.60 -0.12
C ASP A 8 12.39 -1.37 0.08
N CYS A 9 11.47 -1.10 -0.86
CA CYS A 9 10.52 0.00 -0.81
C CYS A 9 9.14 -0.50 -0.40
N ILE A 10 8.37 0.43 0.16
CA ILE A 10 6.94 0.26 0.39
C ILE A 10 6.17 1.36 -0.34
N VAL A 11 4.91 1.08 -0.66
CA VAL A 11 3.95 2.06 -1.17
C VAL A 11 2.82 2.19 -0.15
N ILE A 12 2.34 3.41 0.05
CA ILE A 12 1.11 3.70 0.79
C ILE A 12 0.16 4.35 -0.21
N GLU A 13 -1.01 3.76 -0.46
CA GLU A 13 -1.87 4.13 -1.59
C GLU A 13 -3.35 3.88 -1.27
N ASP A 14 -4.26 4.68 -1.80
CA ASP A 14 -5.72 4.57 -1.56
C ASP A 14 -6.51 4.19 -2.81
N SER A 15 -5.84 4.03 -3.97
CA SER A 15 -6.46 3.62 -5.23
C SER A 15 -6.07 2.20 -5.68
N VAL A 16 -7.01 1.52 -6.36
CA VAL A 16 -6.77 0.21 -6.99
C VAL A 16 -5.66 0.31 -8.03
N ALA A 17 -5.66 1.37 -8.85
CA ALA A 17 -4.67 1.56 -9.90
C ALA A 17 -3.25 1.74 -9.35
N GLY A 18 -3.09 2.56 -8.30
CA GLY A 18 -1.80 2.73 -7.64
C GLY A 18 -1.34 1.44 -6.94
N THR A 19 -2.28 0.70 -6.33
CA THR A 19 -1.96 -0.59 -5.68
C THR A 19 -1.41 -1.60 -6.69
N LEU A 20 -2.09 -1.75 -7.82
CA LEU A 20 -1.62 -2.60 -8.93
C LEU A 20 -0.24 -2.17 -9.44
N ALA A 21 0.00 -0.87 -9.55
CA ALA A 21 1.29 -0.35 -9.99
C ALA A 21 2.42 -0.68 -9.00
N GLY A 22 2.19 -0.52 -7.69
CA GLY A 22 3.16 -0.88 -6.65
C GLY A 22 3.48 -2.38 -6.63
N ILE A 23 2.44 -3.22 -6.75
CA ILE A 23 2.59 -4.67 -6.84
C ILE A 23 3.36 -5.08 -8.11
N ALA A 24 3.02 -4.50 -9.27
CA ALA A 24 3.73 -4.76 -10.52
C ALA A 24 5.21 -4.32 -10.48
N ALA A 25 5.53 -3.29 -9.69
CA ALA A 25 6.90 -2.86 -9.45
C ALA A 25 7.69 -3.78 -8.49
N GLY A 26 7.04 -4.76 -7.85
CA GLY A 26 7.67 -5.65 -6.88
C GLY A 26 7.83 -5.04 -5.48
N MET A 27 7.01 -4.04 -5.14
CA MET A 27 6.97 -3.42 -3.80
C MET A 27 5.89 -4.08 -2.94
N ARG A 28 5.99 -3.92 -1.62
CA ARG A 28 4.84 -4.15 -0.72
C ARG A 28 3.96 -2.92 -0.73
N VAL A 29 2.65 -3.10 -0.88
CA VAL A 29 1.69 -1.98 -0.88
C VAL A 29 0.80 -2.06 0.36
N PHE A 30 0.77 -0.98 1.13
CA PHE A 30 -0.18 -0.76 2.21
C PHE A 30 -1.32 0.10 1.66
N SER A 31 -2.51 -0.48 1.57
CA SER A 31 -3.65 0.13 0.91
C SER A 31 -4.58 0.77 1.94
N TYR A 32 -4.64 2.09 1.95
CA TYR A 32 -5.47 2.86 2.87
C TYR A 32 -6.92 2.86 2.38
N TYR A 33 -7.86 2.50 3.26
CA TYR A 33 -9.30 2.50 2.95
C TYR A 33 -10.15 3.27 3.96
N GLY A 34 -9.54 4.20 4.71
CA GLY A 34 -10.28 5.04 5.66
C GLY A 34 -11.12 6.14 5.00
N ASP A 35 -10.98 6.37 3.68
CA ASP A 35 -11.92 7.20 2.92
C ASP A 35 -13.20 6.38 2.60
N PRO A 36 -14.41 6.92 2.87
CA PRO A 36 -15.66 6.23 2.56
C PRO A 36 -15.86 5.83 1.08
N HIS A 37 -15.12 6.44 0.15
CA HIS A 37 -15.18 6.15 -1.29
C HIS A 37 -14.10 5.17 -1.75
N SER A 38 -13.23 4.67 -0.86
CA SER A 38 -12.24 3.67 -1.21
C SER A 38 -12.91 2.34 -1.61
N ASP A 39 -12.43 1.76 -2.71
CA ASP A 39 -12.85 0.43 -3.15
C ASP A 39 -12.10 -0.65 -2.36
N ARG A 40 -12.57 -0.93 -1.15
CA ARG A 40 -11.92 -1.89 -0.24
C ARG A 40 -11.71 -3.28 -0.86
N ASP A 41 -12.72 -3.76 -1.59
CA ASP A 41 -12.67 -5.08 -2.20
C ASP A 41 -11.68 -5.09 -3.38
N GLY A 42 -11.69 -4.04 -4.21
CA GLY A 42 -10.71 -3.86 -5.28
C GLY A 42 -9.28 -3.69 -4.77
N LEU A 43 -9.07 -2.99 -3.66
CA LEU A 43 -7.75 -2.85 -3.01
C LEU A 43 -7.24 -4.21 -2.49
N THR A 44 -8.13 -5.04 -1.98
CA THR A 44 -7.81 -6.41 -1.55
C THR A 44 -7.42 -7.29 -2.74
N GLU A 45 -8.21 -7.27 -3.81
CA GLU A 45 -7.96 -8.04 -5.03
C GLU A 45 -6.66 -7.59 -5.73
N ALA A 46 -6.35 -6.30 -5.67
CA ALA A 46 -5.11 -5.74 -6.19
C ALA A 46 -3.85 -6.18 -5.42
N GLY A 47 -3.98 -6.86 -4.27
CA GLY A 47 -2.87 -7.35 -3.45
C GLY A 47 -2.41 -6.38 -2.36
N GLY A 48 -3.23 -5.38 -2.03
CA GLY A 48 -2.96 -4.40 -0.98
C GLY A 48 -3.06 -4.97 0.44
N ILE A 49 -2.14 -4.57 1.32
CA ILE A 49 -2.24 -4.79 2.77
C ILE A 49 -3.15 -3.69 3.33
N LEU A 50 -4.40 -4.04 3.61
CA LEU A 50 -5.41 -3.07 4.03
C LEU A 50 -5.13 -2.47 5.42
N PHE A 51 -5.37 -1.16 5.55
CA PHE A 51 -5.47 -0.45 6.82
C PHE A 51 -6.38 0.80 6.67
N ASP A 52 -7.09 1.22 7.71
CA ASP A 52 -8.06 2.33 7.67
C ASP A 52 -7.71 3.48 8.62
N ASP A 53 -6.65 3.34 9.39
CA ASP A 53 -6.15 4.37 10.29
C ASP A 53 -4.66 4.63 10.08
N MET A 54 -4.33 5.84 9.62
CA MET A 54 -2.93 6.26 9.43
C MET A 54 -2.09 6.19 10.71
N ARG A 55 -2.70 6.18 11.89
CA ARG A 55 -2.01 6.00 13.18
C ARG A 55 -1.47 4.59 13.36
N GLU A 56 -2.05 3.59 12.69
CA GLU A 56 -1.61 2.19 12.77
C GLU A 56 -0.41 1.90 11.86
N LEU A 57 -0.20 2.72 10.83
CA LEU A 57 0.81 2.49 9.80
C LEU A 57 2.22 2.26 10.37
N ALA A 58 2.62 3.01 11.40
CA ALA A 58 3.92 2.87 12.03
C ALA A 58 4.14 1.47 12.65
N GLY A 59 3.07 0.79 13.08
CA GLY A 59 3.13 -0.60 13.56
C GLY A 59 3.08 -1.65 12.46
N LEU A 60 2.62 -1.26 11.25
CA LEU A 60 2.52 -2.14 10.08
C LEU A 60 3.79 -2.15 9.23
N VAL A 61 4.54 -1.05 9.24
CA VAL A 61 5.79 -0.89 8.48
C VAL A 61 6.98 -1.24 9.37
N PRO A 62 7.97 -2.01 8.88
CA PRO A 62 9.22 -2.21 9.60
C PRO A 62 10.04 -0.91 9.59
N ILE A 63 9.79 -0.05 10.58
CA ILE A 63 10.65 1.09 10.92
C ILE A 63 11.65 0.62 11.98
N HIS A 64 12.93 0.61 11.63
CA HIS A 64 14.04 0.36 12.56
C HIS A 64 14.63 1.68 13.05
#